data_AF-A0A6V8N6Z6-F1
#
_entry.id   AF-A0A6V8N6Z6-F1
#
_cell.length_a   1.000
_cell.length_b   1.000
_cell.length_c   1.000
_cell.angle_alpha   90.00
_cell.angle_beta   90.00
_cell.angle_gamma   90.00
#
_symmetry.space_group_name_H-M   'P 1'
#
loop_
_entity.id
_entity.type
_entity.pdbx_description
1 polymer ?
#
loop_
_entity_poly.entity_id
_entity_poly.type
_entity_poly.pdbx_seq_one_letter_code
_entity_poly.pdbx_strand_id
1 'polypeptide(L)'
;MKRLFFGVLALIPLVLSMAGCGDSGGVATDSTPSAKAVLRISLAGAAVPLAGAAVKVTLPAGVSVTASETGVANGVVAVSGIAVPGTVGPSVYVPASGAARATIAIVVSSNLAAGFGNGEFATVTCNLATGARPVADDFLLTELNASDLFLQPVSGVTASLQVVLP
;
A
#
# COMPACT_ATOMS: atom_id res chain seq x y z
N MET A 1 -9.53 -52.67 35.71
CA MET A 1 -10.83 -51.97 35.94
C MET A 1 -11.14 -51.21 34.65
N LYS A 2 -11.99 -51.69 33.72
CA LYS A 2 -13.42 -51.32 33.51
C LYS A 2 -13.62 -49.80 33.67
N ARG A 3 -14.10 -48.98 32.70
CA ARG A 3 -15.18 -49.10 31.68
C ARG A 3 -14.91 -48.06 30.56
N LEU A 4 -14.90 -48.38 29.26
CA LEU A 4 -16.03 -48.42 28.31
C LEU A 4 -17.08 -47.30 28.50
N PHE A 5 -17.04 -46.28 27.64
CA PHE A 5 -18.20 -45.44 27.32
C PHE A 5 -18.35 -45.29 25.80
N PHE A 6 -19.55 -45.63 25.37
CA PHE A 6 -20.10 -45.72 24.02
C PHE A 6 -20.93 -44.47 23.74
N GLY A 7 -21.03 -44.07 22.47
CA GLY A 7 -22.14 -43.26 21.96
C GLY A 7 -21.80 -41.77 21.69
N VAL A 8 -22.37 -41.09 20.72
CA VAL A 8 -23.49 -41.38 19.82
C VAL A 8 -23.30 -40.56 18.54
N LEU A 9 -23.35 -41.28 17.42
CA LEU A 9 -23.86 -40.94 16.10
C LEU A 9 -24.84 -39.73 16.02
N ALA A 10 -24.49 -38.69 15.25
CA ALA A 10 -25.49 -37.78 14.68
C ALA A 10 -25.10 -37.42 13.24
N LEU A 11 -25.59 -38.24 12.31
CA LEU A 11 -25.57 -38.06 10.87
C LEU A 11 -26.72 -37.10 10.49
N ILE A 12 -26.42 -35.93 9.93
CA ILE A 12 -27.42 -35.04 9.31
C ILE A 12 -27.08 -34.92 7.82
N PRO A 13 -27.89 -35.51 6.93
CA PRO A 13 -27.93 -35.11 5.53
C PRO A 13 -29.08 -34.11 5.32
N LEU A 14 -28.81 -32.94 4.75
CA LEU A 14 -29.87 -32.18 4.08
C LEU A 14 -29.35 -31.44 2.85
N VAL A 15 -29.76 -32.02 1.73
CA VAL A 15 -29.78 -31.52 0.36
C VAL A 15 -30.58 -30.21 0.28
N LEU A 16 -30.11 -29.20 -0.45
CA LEU A 16 -30.93 -28.42 -1.37
C LEU A 16 -30.09 -27.52 -2.30
N SER A 17 -30.25 -27.85 -3.58
CA SER A 17 -29.85 -27.17 -4.81
C SER A 17 -30.33 -25.73 -4.92
N MET A 18 -29.45 -24.84 -5.39
CA MET A 18 -29.81 -23.82 -6.38
C MET A 18 -28.70 -23.68 -7.41
N ALA A 19 -28.95 -24.26 -8.59
CA ALA A 19 -28.31 -23.82 -9.82
C ALA A 19 -28.92 -22.46 -10.20
N GLY A 20 -28.29 -21.38 -9.76
CA GLY A 20 -28.55 -20.04 -10.26
C GLY A 20 -27.69 -19.78 -11.48
N CYS A 21 -28.17 -20.19 -12.66
CA CYS A 21 -27.71 -19.63 -13.93
C CYS A 21 -28.35 -18.25 -14.05
N GLY A 22 -27.65 -17.23 -13.57
CA GLY A 22 -28.06 -15.83 -13.66
C GLY A 22 -27.05 -15.09 -14.52
N ASP A 23 -27.46 -14.83 -15.76
CA ASP A 23 -26.84 -13.95 -16.75
C ASP A 23 -26.36 -12.64 -16.11
N SER A 24 -25.06 -12.53 -15.85
CA SER A 24 -24.43 -11.24 -15.53
C SER A 24 -24.06 -10.56 -16.84
N GLY A 25 -25.08 -10.06 -17.54
CA GLY A 25 -24.91 -9.07 -18.59
C GLY A 25 -24.17 -7.88 -18.03
N GLY A 26 -22.85 -7.90 -18.18
CA GLY A 26 -21.95 -6.85 -17.76
C GLY A 26 -22.25 -5.61 -18.58
N VAL A 27 -23.21 -4.81 -18.13
CA VAL A 27 -23.28 -3.41 -18.50
C VAL A 27 -21.93 -2.86 -18.07
N ALA A 28 -21.10 -2.49 -19.05
CA ALA A 28 -19.88 -1.76 -18.78
C ALA A 28 -20.32 -0.50 -18.04
N THR A 29 -20.21 -0.52 -16.71
CA THR A 29 -20.43 0.66 -15.89
C THR A 29 -19.38 1.62 -16.38
N ASP A 30 -19.84 2.67 -17.06
CA ASP A 30 -19.03 3.78 -17.51
C ASP A 30 -18.15 4.19 -16.33
N SER A 31 -16.87 3.83 -16.43
CA SER A 31 -15.92 3.97 -15.33
C SER A 31 -15.59 5.45 -15.24
N THR A 32 -16.50 6.19 -14.60
CA THR A 32 -16.33 7.60 -14.34
C THR A 32 -14.94 7.75 -13.71
N PRO A 33 -14.05 8.57 -14.30
CA PRO A 33 -12.68 8.65 -13.84
C PRO A 33 -12.67 9.00 -12.35
N SER A 34 -12.16 8.07 -11.53
CA SER A 34 -12.05 8.31 -10.09
C SER A 34 -11.07 9.46 -9.89
N ALA A 35 -11.45 10.46 -9.10
CA ALA A 35 -10.53 11.51 -8.67
C ALA A 35 -9.28 10.87 -8.04
N LYS A 36 -8.10 11.47 -8.27
CA LYS A 36 -6.81 10.93 -7.79
C LYS A 36 -6.18 11.90 -6.80
N ALA A 37 -5.63 11.36 -5.71
CA ALA A 37 -4.67 12.07 -4.88
C ALA A 37 -3.26 11.61 -5.26
N VAL A 38 -2.29 12.52 -5.24
CA VAL A 38 -0.88 12.19 -5.47
C VAL A 38 -0.08 12.52 -4.22
N LEU A 39 0.60 11.51 -3.70
CA LEU A 39 1.50 11.64 -2.56
C LEU A 39 2.93 11.79 -3.09
N ARG A 40 3.64 12.82 -2.67
CA ARG A 40 5.07 13.01 -2.91
C ARG A 40 5.82 12.82 -1.61
N ILE A 41 6.82 11.96 -1.62
CA ILE A 41 7.53 11.55 -0.42
C ILE A 41 8.98 11.97 -0.55
N SER A 42 9.44 12.72 0.43
CA SER A 42 10.80 13.28 0.46
C SER A 42 11.53 12.86 1.72
N LEU A 43 12.86 12.77 1.62
CA LEU A 43 13.77 12.55 2.74
C LEU A 43 14.59 13.81 3.04
N ALA A 44 14.93 13.97 4.30
CA ALA A 44 15.86 14.97 4.79
C ALA A 44 16.73 14.40 5.93
N GLY A 45 17.85 15.05 6.22
CA GLY A 45 18.72 14.67 7.35
C GLY A 45 19.69 13.52 7.08
N ALA A 46 19.72 12.96 5.88
CA ALA A 46 20.72 11.96 5.52
C ALA A 46 22.12 12.60 5.45
N ALA A 47 23.03 12.11 6.30
CA ALA A 47 24.44 12.52 6.34
C ALA A 47 25.33 11.69 5.39
N VAL A 48 24.79 10.60 4.85
CA VAL A 48 25.45 9.69 3.90
C VAL A 48 24.52 9.41 2.72
N PRO A 49 25.05 9.04 1.55
CA PRO A 49 24.21 8.60 0.44
C PRO A 49 23.44 7.31 0.77
N LEU A 50 22.21 7.25 0.31
CA LEU A 50 21.28 6.15 0.58
C LEU A 50 21.25 5.16 -0.59
N ALA A 51 21.30 3.87 -0.28
CA ALA A 51 21.00 2.80 -1.24
C ALA A 51 19.50 2.62 -1.43
N GLY A 52 18.71 2.96 -0.42
CA GLY A 52 17.26 2.86 -0.49
C GLY A 52 16.55 3.38 0.75
N ALA A 53 15.24 3.52 0.61
CA ALA A 53 14.35 3.88 1.69
C ALA A 53 13.03 3.11 1.57
N ALA A 54 12.53 2.67 2.71
CA ALA A 54 11.21 2.09 2.88
C ALA A 54 10.38 3.00 3.77
N VAL A 55 9.15 3.28 3.37
CA VAL A 55 8.20 4.06 4.17
C VAL A 55 6.83 3.39 4.21
N LYS A 56 6.10 3.64 5.29
CA LYS A 56 4.71 3.22 5.43
C LYS A 56 3.80 4.42 5.62
N VAL A 57 2.78 4.51 4.77
CA VAL A 57 1.78 5.58 4.80
C VAL A 57 0.43 4.97 5.18
N THR A 58 -0.22 5.55 6.18
CA THR A 58 -1.61 5.29 6.52
C THR A 58 -2.50 6.23 5.73
N LEU A 59 -3.44 5.66 4.99
CA LEU A 59 -4.38 6.37 4.14
C LEU A 59 -5.69 6.65 4.91
N PRO A 60 -6.35 7.79 4.67
CA PRO A 60 -7.62 8.07 5.31
C PRO A 60 -8.79 7.31 4.70
N ALA A 61 -9.94 7.42 5.36
CA ALA A 61 -11.17 6.81 4.87
C ALA A 61 -11.53 7.32 3.47
N GLY A 62 -11.95 6.41 2.59
CA GLY A 62 -12.27 6.74 1.21
C GLY A 62 -11.07 6.93 0.29
N VAL A 63 -9.84 6.67 0.77
CA VAL A 63 -8.64 6.64 -0.07
C VAL A 63 -8.11 5.22 -0.17
N SER A 64 -7.77 4.79 -1.38
CA SER A 64 -7.19 3.47 -1.65
C SER A 64 -6.10 3.58 -2.71
N VAL A 65 -5.40 2.48 -2.96
CA VAL A 65 -4.56 2.33 -4.16
C VAL A 65 -5.04 1.14 -4.97
N THR A 66 -4.73 1.12 -6.25
CA THR A 66 -5.03 -0.04 -7.10
C THR A 66 -4.14 -1.21 -6.65
N ALA A 67 -4.76 -2.28 -6.19
CA ALA A 67 -4.06 -3.48 -5.75
C ALA A 67 -3.82 -4.45 -6.93
N SER A 68 -2.84 -5.32 -6.77
CA SER A 68 -2.58 -6.50 -7.61
C SER A 68 -2.61 -7.75 -6.73
N GLU A 69 -2.47 -8.93 -7.34
CA GLU A 69 -2.41 -10.21 -6.59
C GLU A 69 -1.25 -10.26 -5.59
N THR A 70 -0.17 -9.51 -5.85
CA THR A 70 1.06 -9.53 -5.05
C THR A 70 1.28 -8.27 -4.22
N GLY A 71 0.31 -7.34 -4.20
CA GLY A 71 0.39 -6.10 -3.41
C GLY A 71 -0.15 -4.90 -4.17
N VAL A 72 0.72 -3.95 -4.48
CA VAL A 72 0.36 -2.72 -5.20
C VAL A 72 0.48 -2.94 -6.72
N ALA A 73 -0.46 -2.43 -7.52
CA ALA A 73 -0.42 -2.51 -8.97
C ALA A 73 0.70 -1.65 -9.59
N ASN A 74 1.19 -2.06 -10.76
CA ASN A 74 2.21 -1.30 -11.50
C ASN A 74 1.72 0.12 -11.84
N GLY A 75 2.61 1.10 -11.75
CA GLY A 75 2.33 2.51 -12.03
C GLY A 75 1.67 3.28 -10.88
N VAL A 76 1.22 2.60 -9.81
CA VAL A 76 0.72 3.27 -8.60
C VAL A 76 1.84 3.97 -7.85
N VAL A 77 3.00 3.31 -7.74
CA VAL A 77 4.21 3.85 -7.11
C VAL A 77 5.23 4.07 -8.21
N ALA A 78 5.83 5.27 -8.26
CA ALA A 78 6.89 5.60 -9.19
C ALA A 78 8.06 6.23 -8.45
N VAL A 79 9.29 5.88 -8.87
CA VAL A 79 10.50 6.58 -8.45
C VAL A 79 10.47 8.00 -9.02
N SER A 80 10.86 8.98 -8.21
CA SER A 80 10.85 10.38 -8.60
C SER A 80 12.00 11.16 -7.96
N GLY A 81 12.14 12.42 -8.38
CA GLY A 81 13.11 13.37 -7.84
C GLY A 81 14.54 12.84 -7.82
N ILE A 82 15.16 12.86 -6.62
CA ILE A 82 16.58 12.57 -6.41
C ILE A 82 16.92 11.08 -6.51
N ALA A 83 15.92 10.20 -6.48
CA ALA A 83 16.14 8.76 -6.56
C ALA A 83 16.13 8.23 -8.01
N VAL A 84 15.93 9.09 -9.01
CA VAL A 84 16.01 8.72 -10.43
C VAL A 84 17.49 8.70 -10.87
N PRO A 85 17.97 7.64 -11.55
CA PRO A 85 17.31 6.36 -11.82
C PRO A 85 17.32 5.44 -10.60
N GLY A 86 16.16 4.89 -10.27
CA GLY A 86 15.99 3.95 -9.17
C GLY A 86 14.93 2.92 -9.51
N THR A 87 14.66 2.02 -8.58
CA THR A 87 13.65 0.97 -8.72
C THR A 87 12.69 0.97 -7.55
N VAL A 88 11.42 0.72 -7.84
CA VAL A 88 10.42 0.41 -6.80
C VAL A 88 10.53 -1.07 -6.49
N GLY A 89 10.80 -1.41 -5.23
CA GLY A 89 10.77 -2.77 -4.72
C GLY A 89 9.35 -3.28 -4.46
N PRO A 90 9.19 -4.51 -3.94
CA PRO A 90 7.90 -5.04 -3.55
C PRO A 90 7.16 -4.08 -2.61
N SER A 91 5.96 -3.66 -3.00
CA SER A 91 5.12 -2.74 -2.23
C SER A 91 3.89 -3.47 -1.73
N VAL A 92 3.55 -3.27 -0.47
CA VAL A 92 2.45 -3.97 0.22
C VAL A 92 1.30 -3.00 0.45
N TYR A 93 0.09 -3.41 0.09
CA TYR A 93 -1.13 -2.68 0.42
C TYR A 93 -2.03 -3.52 1.31
N VAL A 94 -2.40 -2.96 2.46
CA VAL A 94 -3.38 -3.54 3.37
C VAL A 94 -4.63 -2.66 3.29
N PRO A 95 -5.75 -3.17 2.75
CA PRO A 95 -6.99 -2.41 2.66
C PRO A 95 -7.55 -2.11 4.05
N ALA A 96 -8.35 -1.05 4.16
CA ALA A 96 -9.05 -0.72 5.40
C ALA A 96 -9.98 -1.88 5.81
N SER A 97 -10.09 -2.15 7.12
CA SER A 97 -11.03 -3.14 7.66
C SER A 97 -11.58 -2.68 9.00
N GLY A 98 -12.91 -2.64 9.13
CA GLY A 98 -13.57 -2.11 10.32
C GLY A 98 -13.09 -0.70 10.67
N ALA A 99 -12.49 -0.55 11.86
CA ALA A 99 -11.91 0.72 12.33
C ALA A 99 -10.45 0.94 11.87
N ALA A 100 -9.78 -0.08 11.33
CA ALA A 100 -8.40 0.03 10.86
C ALA A 100 -8.34 0.77 9.51
N ARG A 101 -7.52 1.81 9.46
CA ARG A 101 -7.22 2.56 8.22
C ARG A 101 -6.38 1.71 7.27
N ALA A 102 -6.51 1.98 5.97
CA ALA A 102 -5.68 1.32 4.96
C ALA A 102 -4.22 1.77 5.10
N THR A 103 -3.27 0.90 4.76
CA THR A 103 -1.84 1.23 4.77
C THR A 103 -1.15 0.78 3.49
N ILE A 104 -0.20 1.58 3.02
CA ILE A 104 0.73 1.20 1.95
C ILE A 104 2.16 1.26 2.47
N ALA A 105 2.92 0.18 2.28
CA ALA A 105 4.35 0.14 2.48
C ALA A 105 5.05 0.11 1.13
N ILE A 106 5.99 1.03 0.91
CA ILE A 106 6.74 1.16 -0.33
C ILE A 106 8.23 1.04 -0.04
N VAL A 107 8.97 0.52 -1.02
CA VAL A 107 10.42 0.44 -0.97
C VAL A 107 10.96 1.03 -2.27
N VAL A 108 11.91 1.96 -2.17
CA VAL A 108 12.64 2.49 -3.32
C VAL A 108 14.12 2.27 -3.11
N SER A 109 14.78 1.72 -4.12
CA SER A 109 16.22 1.47 -4.16
C SER A 109 16.86 2.33 -5.24
N SER A 110 18.05 2.86 -4.96
CA SER A 110 18.86 3.59 -5.92
C SER A 110 19.53 2.62 -6.90
N ASN A 111 19.58 3.00 -8.19
CA ASN A 111 20.45 2.34 -9.17
C ASN A 111 21.74 3.14 -9.42
N LEU A 112 21.94 4.25 -8.70
CA LEU A 112 23.16 5.04 -8.78
C LEU A 112 24.25 4.39 -7.92
N ALA A 113 25.45 4.25 -8.49
CA ALA A 113 26.62 3.77 -7.73
C ALA A 113 26.94 4.65 -6.51
N ALA A 114 26.60 5.94 -6.59
CA ALA A 114 26.76 6.90 -5.50
C ALA A 114 25.56 6.96 -4.54
N GLY A 115 24.48 6.21 -4.77
CA GLY A 115 23.23 6.32 -4.01
C GLY A 115 22.45 7.60 -4.33
N PHE A 116 21.44 7.90 -3.51
CA PHE A 116 20.69 9.16 -3.57
C PHE A 116 20.77 9.93 -2.24
N GLY A 117 20.57 11.24 -2.28
CA GLY A 117 20.67 12.15 -1.12
C GLY A 117 19.32 12.54 -0.52
N ASN A 118 19.23 13.77 -0.01
CA ASN A 118 18.00 14.36 0.49
C ASN A 118 17.13 14.91 -0.65
N GLY A 119 15.81 14.76 -0.57
CA GLY A 119 14.84 15.22 -1.58
C GLY A 119 13.70 14.23 -1.82
N GLU A 120 12.83 14.56 -2.77
CA GLU A 120 11.74 13.67 -3.20
C GLU A 120 12.30 12.40 -3.83
N PHE A 121 11.81 11.22 -3.43
CA PHE A 121 12.28 9.94 -3.95
C PHE A 121 11.17 9.04 -4.50
N ALA A 122 9.91 9.29 -4.11
CA ALA A 122 8.77 8.48 -4.55
C ALA A 122 7.52 9.32 -4.73
N THR A 123 6.70 8.91 -5.69
CA THR A 123 5.31 9.33 -5.83
C THR A 123 4.37 8.14 -5.71
N VAL A 124 3.20 8.37 -5.11
CA VAL A 124 2.13 7.37 -5.00
C VAL A 124 0.83 7.97 -5.50
N THR A 125 0.18 7.31 -6.45
CA THR A 125 -1.13 7.70 -6.97
C THR A 125 -2.24 6.92 -6.26
N CYS A 126 -3.08 7.63 -5.52
CA CYS A 126 -4.20 7.05 -4.79
C CYS A 126 -5.54 7.32 -5.48
N ASN A 127 -6.47 6.40 -5.32
CA ASN A 127 -7.86 6.52 -5.75
C ASN A 127 -8.68 7.16 -4.63
N LEU A 128 -9.50 8.15 -4.97
CA LEU A 128 -10.50 8.73 -4.06
C LEU A 128 -11.87 8.12 -4.38
N ALA A 129 -12.53 7.59 -3.34
CA ALA A 129 -13.91 7.18 -3.43
C ALA A 129 -14.82 8.40 -3.65
N THR A 130 -15.91 8.20 -4.38
CA THR A 130 -16.92 9.24 -4.61
C THR A 130 -17.42 9.79 -3.28
N GLY A 131 -17.40 11.12 -3.13
CA GLY A 131 -17.82 11.80 -1.91
C GLY A 131 -16.75 11.89 -0.80
N ALA A 132 -15.61 11.21 -0.93
CA ALA A 132 -14.50 11.37 0.00
C ALA A 132 -13.96 12.82 -0.03
N ARG A 133 -13.58 13.34 1.13
CA ARG A 133 -13.02 14.70 1.32
C ARG A 133 -11.84 14.66 2.29
N PRO A 134 -10.79 13.88 2.01
CA PRO A 134 -9.62 13.89 2.88
C PRO A 134 -8.91 15.25 2.80
N VAL A 135 -8.24 15.63 3.88
CA VAL A 135 -7.28 16.73 3.89
C VAL A 135 -5.85 16.18 3.96
N ALA A 136 -4.85 17.02 3.68
CA ALA A 136 -3.45 16.58 3.67
C ALA A 136 -3.02 15.93 5.00
N ASP A 137 -3.45 16.48 6.13
CA ASP A 137 -3.11 15.98 7.48
C ASP A 137 -3.77 14.64 7.82
N ASP A 138 -4.74 14.16 7.03
CA ASP A 138 -5.35 12.85 7.24
C ASP A 138 -4.43 11.69 6.81
N PHE A 139 -3.40 11.99 5.99
CA PHE A 139 -2.40 11.03 5.53
C PHE A 139 -1.21 11.03 6.49
N LEU A 140 -0.85 9.85 7.00
CA LEU A 140 0.16 9.73 8.05
C LEU A 140 1.33 8.90 7.57
N LEU A 141 2.54 9.47 7.57
CA LEU A 141 3.77 8.71 7.43
C LEU A 141 4.12 8.13 8.80
N THR A 142 4.08 6.80 8.90
CA THR A 142 4.12 6.07 10.18
C THR A 142 5.42 5.31 10.43
N GLU A 143 6.12 4.91 9.38
CA GLU A 143 7.39 4.19 9.49
C GLU A 143 8.35 4.69 8.39
N LEU A 144 9.63 4.75 8.73
CA LEU A 144 10.73 5.06 7.83
C LEU A 144 11.92 4.18 8.19
N ASN A 145 12.46 3.46 7.20
CA ASN A 145 13.72 2.75 7.28
C ASN A 145 14.58 3.15 6.07
N ALA A 146 15.74 3.74 6.30
CA ALA A 146 16.69 4.10 5.25
C ALA A 146 17.97 3.28 5.42
N SER A 147 18.61 2.92 4.30
CA SER A 147 19.86 2.17 4.29
C SER A 147 20.93 2.86 3.44
N ASP A 148 22.18 2.77 3.87
CA ASP A 148 23.33 3.28 3.12
C ASP A 148 23.78 2.29 2.02
N LEU A 149 24.84 2.65 1.30
CA LEU A 149 25.44 1.82 0.23
C LEU A 149 25.99 0.46 0.72
N PHE A 150 26.17 0.28 2.03
CA PHE A 150 26.60 -0.97 2.66
C PHE A 150 25.44 -1.72 3.33
N LEU A 151 24.20 -1.31 3.02
CA LEU A 151 22.97 -1.85 3.59
C LEU A 151 22.87 -1.70 5.11
N GLN A 152 23.61 -0.77 5.69
CA GLN A 152 23.50 -0.43 7.11
C GLN A 152 22.36 0.56 7.32
N PRO A 153 21.61 0.45 8.43
CA PRO A 153 20.55 1.40 8.74
C PRO A 153 21.11 2.81 8.97
N VAL A 154 20.46 3.81 8.39
CA VAL A 154 20.85 5.23 8.53
C VAL A 154 19.91 5.93 9.51
N SER A 155 20.47 6.41 10.61
CA SER A 155 19.76 7.22 11.61
C SER A 155 19.70 8.70 11.23
N GLY A 156 18.82 9.47 11.88
CA GLY A 156 18.69 10.92 11.67
C GLY A 156 17.98 11.32 10.37
N VAL A 157 17.57 10.34 9.55
CA VAL A 157 16.74 10.57 8.37
C VAL A 157 15.30 10.82 8.82
N THR A 158 14.68 11.84 8.27
CA THR A 158 13.25 12.13 8.42
C THR A 158 12.58 12.07 7.06
N ALA A 159 11.32 11.63 7.03
CA ALA A 159 10.52 11.66 5.82
C ALA A 159 9.36 12.65 5.97
N SER A 160 9.04 13.34 4.87
CA SER A 160 7.92 14.26 4.78
C SER A 160 6.99 13.84 3.65
N LEU A 161 5.69 14.07 3.85
CA LEU A 161 4.65 13.78 2.88
C LEU A 161 4.04 15.08 2.37
N GLN A 162 4.06 15.29 1.05
CA GLN A 162 3.26 16.33 0.40
C GLN A 162 2.09 15.66 -0.31
N VAL A 163 0.87 16.11 -0.03
CA VAL A 163 -0.36 15.58 -0.63
C VAL A 163 -0.90 16.58 -1.63
N VAL A 164 -1.11 16.13 -2.87
CA VAL A 164 -1.82 16.88 -3.91
C VAL A 164 -3.20 16.25 -4.06
N LEU A 165 -4.23 17.01 -3.69
CA LEU A 165 -5.63 16.63 -3.85
C LEU A 165 -6.17 17.22 -5.17
N PRO A 166 -7.16 16.56 -5.80
CA PRO A 166 -7.75 17.00 -7.06
C PRO A 166 -8.65 18.23 -6.93
#